data_AF-L0NMH3-F1
#
_entry.id   AF-L0NMH3-F1
#
_cell.length_a   1.000
_cell.length_b   1.000
_cell.length_c   1.000
_cell.angle_alpha   90.00
_cell.angle_beta   90.00
_cell.angle_gamma   90.00
#
_symmetry.space_group_name_H-M   'P 1'
#
loop_
_entity.id
_entity.type
_entity.pdbx_description
1 polymer ?
#
loop_
_entity_poly.entity_id
_entity_poly.type
_entity_poly.pdbx_seq_one_letter_code
_entity_poly.pdbx_strand_id
1 'polypeptide(L)' 'MNTKPRLTGEPIMRILCKTSENLVGYLYQWNNGDVQPAWFDGAFADVRYEPFAQAPKENSANPEIPRPRQQDLTHLERA' A
#
# COMPACT_ATOMS: atom_id res chain seq x y z
N MET A 1 -19.53 4.07 -22.58
CA MET A 1 -18.71 2.86 -22.81
C MET A 1 -17.32 3.33 -23.25
N ASN A 2 -16.30 3.07 -22.44
CA ASN A 2 -14.93 3.48 -22.74
C ASN A 2 -14.42 2.58 -23.88
N THR A 3 -14.15 3.16 -25.04
CA THR A 3 -13.81 2.41 -26.27
C THR A 3 -12.33 2.00 -26.33
N LYS A 4 -11.52 2.43 -25.37
CA LYS A 4 -10.11 2.03 -25.28
C LYS A 4 -10.01 0.57 -24.82
N PRO A 5 -9.27 -0.28 -25.53
CA PRO A 5 -9.09 -1.68 -25.16
C PRO A 5 -8.31 -1.83 -23.83
N ARG A 6 -8.62 -2.90 -23.10
CA ARG A 6 -7.92 -3.33 -21.88
C ARG A 6 -6.63 -4.04 -22.27
N LEU A 7 -5.55 -3.29 -22.41
CA LEU A 7 -4.26 -3.81 -22.88
C LEU A 7 -3.34 -4.23 -21.74
N THR A 8 -3.29 -3.41 -20.70
CA THR A 8 -2.46 -3.65 -19.50
C THR A 8 -3.27 -3.32 -18.27
N GLY A 9 -3.14 -4.16 -17.24
CA GLY A 9 -3.83 -4.01 -15.98
C GLY A 9 -2.90 -4.22 -14.81
N GLU A 10 -3.00 -3.36 -13.80
CA GLU A 10 -2.21 -3.43 -12.57
C GLU A 10 -3.10 -3.88 -11.41
N PRO A 11 -2.63 -4.80 -10.55
CA PRO A 11 -3.40 -5.22 -9.39
C PRO A 11 -3.41 -4.09 -8.36
N ILE A 12 -4.59 -3.61 -8.01
CA ILE A 12 -4.78 -2.52 -7.04
C ILE A 12 -5.24 -3.01 -5.66
N MET A 13 -5.94 -4.14 -5.61
CA MET A 13 -6.42 -4.76 -4.36
C MET A 13 -6.41 -6.29 -4.46
N ARG A 14 -6.38 -6.94 -3.30
CA ARG A 14 -6.59 -8.37 -3.10
C ARG A 14 -8.03 -8.64 -2.69
N ILE A 15 -8.58 -9.74 -3.17
CA ILE A 15 -9.94 -10.19 -2.89
C ILE A 15 -9.84 -11.39 -1.97
N LEU A 16 -10.31 -11.24 -0.73
CA LEU A 16 -10.27 -12.28 0.29
C LEU A 16 -11.68 -12.84 0.51
N CYS A 17 -11.81 -14.14 0.65
CA CYS A 17 -13.03 -14.77 1.14
C CYS A 17 -13.26 -14.36 2.60
N LYS A 18 -14.46 -13.92 2.97
CA LYS A 18 -14.74 -13.53 4.36
C LYS A 18 -14.79 -14.71 5.31
N THR A 19 -15.25 -15.88 4.83
CA THR A 19 -15.41 -17.06 5.67
C THR A 19 -14.08 -17.73 5.98
N SER A 20 -13.20 -17.86 4.98
CA SER A 20 -11.92 -18.59 5.12
C SER A 20 -10.70 -17.68 5.19
N GLU A 21 -10.87 -16.37 4.95
CA GLU A 21 -9.79 -15.38 4.82
C GLU A 21 -8.78 -15.67 3.70
N ASN A 22 -9.07 -16.68 2.87
CA ASN A 22 -8.20 -17.07 1.76
C ASN A 22 -8.28 -16.05 0.63
N LEU A 23 -7.15 -15.86 -0.04
CA LEU A 23 -7.07 -15.07 -1.26
C LEU A 23 -7.76 -15.81 -2.42
N VAL A 24 -8.80 -15.19 -2.97
CA VAL A 24 -9.62 -15.77 -4.05
C VAL A 24 -9.53 -14.97 -5.36
N GLY A 25 -8.80 -13.85 -5.36
CA GLY A 25 -8.55 -13.09 -6.57
C GLY A 25 -7.88 -11.74 -6.32
N TYR A 26 -7.77 -10.95 -7.39
CA TYR A 26 -7.27 -9.58 -7.36
C TYR A 26 -8.21 -8.65 -8.13
N LEU A 27 -8.25 -7.39 -7.69
CA LEU A 27 -8.90 -6.31 -8.43
C LEU A 27 -7.85 -5.62 -9.28
N TYR A 28 -8.07 -5.58 -10.59
CA TYR A 28 -7.18 -4.92 -11.54
C TYR A 28 -7.77 -3.60 -12.00
N GLN A 29 -6.91 -2.58 -12.10
CA GLN A 29 -7.20 -1.36 -12.82
C GLN A 29 -6.49 -1.42 -14.17
N TRP A 30 -7.26 -1.27 -15.25
CA TRP A 30 -6.76 -1.26 -16.61
C TRP A 30 -6.30 0.14 -17.03
N ASN A 31 -5.42 0.20 -18.03
CA ASN A 31 -4.90 1.44 -18.62
C ASN A 31 -5.99 2.37 -19.20
N ASN A 32 -7.17 1.84 -19.49
CA ASN A 32 -8.32 2.62 -19.94
C ASN A 32 -9.13 3.22 -18.77
N GLY A 33 -8.76 2.93 -17.52
CA GLY A 33 -9.44 3.34 -16.30
C GLY A 33 -10.51 2.37 -15.81
N ASP A 34 -10.80 1.30 -16.55
CA ASP A 34 -11.75 0.28 -16.11
C ASP A 34 -11.18 -0.49 -14.91
N VAL A 35 -12.06 -0.87 -14.00
CA VAL A 35 -11.73 -1.73 -12.87
C VAL A 35 -12.45 -3.07 -13.05
N GLN A 36 -11.70 -4.17 -12.95
CA GLN A 36 -12.26 -5.51 -13.13
C GLN A 36 -11.69 -6.50 -12.11
N PRO A 37 -12.54 -7.29 -11.42
CA PRO A 37 -12.09 -8.38 -10.59
C PRO A 37 -11.65 -9.58 -11.45
N ALA A 38 -10.51 -10.15 -11.10
CA ALA A 38 -10.00 -11.40 -11.65
C ALA A 38 -9.99 -12.45 -10.53
N TRP A 39 -10.81 -13.48 -10.69
CA TRP A 39 -11.01 -14.55 -9.72
C TRP A 39 -10.21 -15.80 -10.09
N PHE A 40 -9.69 -16.53 -9.11
CA PHE A 40 -8.94 -17.76 -9.38
C PHE A 40 -9.86 -18.93 -9.72
N ASP A 41 -10.86 -19.21 -8.87
CA ASP A 41 -11.74 -20.38 -8.98
C ASP A 41 -13.21 -19.99 -9.26
N GLY A 42 -13.43 -18.81 -9.85
CA GLY A 42 -14.76 -18.26 -10.14
C GLY A 42 -15.21 -17.18 -9.16
N ALA A 43 -16.33 -16.52 -9.50
CA ALA A 43 -16.82 -15.38 -8.71
C ALA A 43 -17.39 -15.85 -7.36
N PHE A 44 -16.89 -15.28 -6.27
CA PHE A 44 -17.40 -15.51 -4.92
C PHE A 44 -18.28 -14.34 -4.47
N ALA A 45 -19.42 -14.64 -3.83
CA ALA A 45 -20.33 -13.63 -3.31
C ALA A 45 -19.89 -13.04 -1.96
N ASP A 46 -19.30 -13.85 -1.09
CA ASP A 46 -18.93 -13.44 0.28
C ASP A 46 -17.46 -13.07 0.41
N VAL A 47 -17.08 -11.96 -0.21
CA VAL A 47 -15.68 -11.49 -0.25
C VAL A 47 -15.48 -10.08 0.31
N ARG A 48 -14.23 -9.78 0.64
CA ARG A 48 -13.74 -8.48 1.08
C ARG A 48 -12.57 -8.05 0.20
N TYR A 49 -12.59 -6.79 -0.23
CA TYR A 49 -11.49 -6.18 -0.98
C TYR A 49 -10.56 -5.50 0.00
N GLU A 50 -9.27 -5.82 -0.08
CA GLU A 50 -8.23 -5.18 0.71
C GLU A 50 -7.18 -4.53 -0.18
N PRO A 51 -6.75 -3.30 0.11
CA PRO A 51 -5.55 -2.75 -0.51
C PRO A 51 -4.34 -3.65 -0.24
N PHE A 52 -3.41 -3.69 -1.19
CA PHE A 52 -2.04 -4.06 -0.84
C PHE A 52 -1.58 -3.03 0.18
N ALA A 53 -1.16 -3.49 1.35
CA ALA A 53 -0.63 -2.58 2.37
C ALA A 53 0.45 -1.75 1.68
N GLN A 54 0.19 -0.46 1.51
CA GLN A 54 1.25 0.45 1.12
C GLN A 54 2.29 0.29 2.23
N ALA A 55 3.52 -0.07 1.87
CA ALA A 55 4.65 0.16 2.75
C ALA A 55 4.43 1.57 3.32
N PRO A 56 4.48 1.76 4.66
CA PRO A 56 4.13 3.03 5.26
C PRO A 56 4.86 4.08 4.46
N LYS A 57 4.09 4.95 3.76
CA LYS A 57 4.70 6.08 3.09
C LYS A 57 5.47 6.75 4.20
N GLU A 58 6.79 6.67 4.14
CA GLU A 58 7.67 7.40 5.03
C GLU A 58 7.18 8.82 4.90
N ASN A 59 6.48 9.30 5.93
CA ASN A 59 5.97 10.64 5.97
C ASN A 59 7.21 11.51 5.79
N SER A 60 7.38 12.03 4.58
CA SER A 60 8.21 13.19 4.28
C SER A 60 7.54 14.39 4.95
N ALA A 61 7.59 14.37 6.27
CA ALA A 61 7.24 15.42 7.20
C ALA A 61 8.09 15.11 8.43
N ASN A 62 9.37 15.48 8.33
CA ASN A 62 10.20 15.73 9.48
C ASN A 62 9.79 17.11 10.03
N PRO A 63 8.96 17.25 11.07
CA PRO A 63 9.01 18.45 11.87
C PRO A 63 10.28 18.35 12.71
N GLU A 64 11.21 19.26 12.42
CA GLU A 64 12.45 19.46 13.16
C GLU A 64 12.26 19.23 14.67
N ILE A 65 12.80 18.13 15.18
CA ILE A 65 13.05 18.00 16.61
C ILE A 65 14.18 19.00 16.91
N PRO A 66 13.99 20.04 17.76
CA PRO A 66 15.07 20.93 18.10
C PRO A 66 16.10 20.11 18.89
N ARG A 67 17.31 19.99 18.34
CA ARG A 67 18.42 19.32 19.01
C ARG A 67 18.59 19.95 20.41
N PRO A 68 18.65 19.17 21.50
CA PRO A 68 19.08 19.74 22.76
C PRO A 68 20.51 20.23 22.57
N ARG A 69 20.74 21.51 22.90
CA ARG A 69 22.08 22.12 22.91
C ARG A 69 22.97 21.22 23.77
N GLN A 70 23.98 20.63 23.14
CA GLN A 70 25.01 19.86 23.82
C GLN A 70 25.66 20.81 24.81
N GLN A 71 25.34 20.64 26.10
CA GLN A 71 25.95 21.41 27.16
C GLN A 71 27.43 21.06 27.16
N ASP A 72 28.22 22.11 27.09
CA ASP A 72 29.67 22.14 27.10
C ASP A 72 30.21 21.35 28.30
N LEU A 73 30.50 20.06 28.08
CA LEU A 73 31.32 19.26 28.98
C LEU A 73 32.77 19.37 28.54
N THR A 74 33.32 20.59 28.55
CA THR A 74 34.77 20.79 28.62
C THR A 74 35.22 20.67 30.07
N HIS A 75 35.15 19.45 30.60
CA HIS A 75 36.08 19.06 31.64
C HIS A 75 36.87 17.87 31.14
N LEU A 76 38.14 18.16 30.80
CA LEU A 76 39.33 17.39 31.17
C LEU A 76 40.28 17.12 29.99
N GLU A 77 41.29 17.98 29.83
CA GLU A 77 42.64 17.52 29.45
C GLU A 77 43.66 18.50 30.07
N ARG A 78 44.20 18.16 31.23
CA ARG A 78 45.61 17.75 31.42
C ARG A 78 46.65 18.76 30.87
N ALA A 79 47.21 19.57 31.77
CA ALA A 79 48.64 19.90 31.86
C ALA A 79 48.91 20.47 33.26
#